data_AF-A0A7C5XW44-F1
#
_entry.id   AF-A0A7C5XW44-F1
#
_cell.length_a   1.000
_cell.length_b   1.000
_cell.length_c   1.000
_cell.angle_alpha   90.00
_cell.angle_beta   90.00
_cell.angle_gamma   90.00
#
_symmetry.space_group_name_H-M   'P 1'
#
loop_
_entity.id
_entity.type
_entity.pdbx_description
1 polymer ?
#
loop_
_entity_poly.entity_id
_entity_poly.type
_entity_poly.pdbx_seq_one_letter_code
_entity_poly.pdbx_strand_id
1 'polypeptide(L)'
;LDVGGTTVVFWTGRPSAVEDVFALFAREGSAALEEVQDETLRAKLHAFLTALRRGREAYPDLGEEPDATPFFILGLGAPTPARIAVRFFHRGTVAELLGNLRRHHADIGIERRFGEHSKRPEPELPPPWYLLAETRPPGGDAPPLLPPALLESIVTGSRYPDALYTTVLRRVSADRTVNHARACVIKGYLVRNRRREVSVSLDTSRLDPAYRLGRLFAALEKTQLDALGGNLNATIRDRFYSSASATPAAVFPRLLRTYQHHLAKLEGGYKVNREKLVQEILDPLHGFPAHLGLEDQGLFALGYYHQMNDFYRSKEERQHAAEA
;
A
#
# COMPACT_ATOMS: atom_id res chain seq x y z
N LEU A 1 -4.53 -5.18 22.24
CA LEU A 1 -3.79 -4.33 21.27
C LEU A 1 -4.46 -2.97 21.19
N ASP A 2 -3.74 -1.85 21.14
CA ASP A 2 -4.32 -0.55 20.81
C ASP A 2 -4.07 -0.18 19.33
N VAL A 3 -5.14 0.09 18.58
CA VAL A 3 -5.06 0.52 17.18
C VAL A 3 -5.76 1.86 17.04
N GLY A 4 -4.97 2.93 17.02
CA GLY A 4 -5.47 4.29 16.85
C GLY A 4 -6.50 4.69 17.92
N GLY A 5 -6.22 4.38 19.20
CA GLY A 5 -7.10 4.70 20.32
C GLY A 5 -8.30 3.76 20.50
N THR A 6 -8.31 2.62 19.79
CA THR A 6 -9.25 1.52 19.99
C THR A 6 -8.52 0.33 20.59
N THR A 7 -8.91 -0.04 21.82
CA THR A 7 -8.45 -1.26 22.47
C THR A 7 -9.16 -2.46 21.86
N VAL A 8 -8.40 -3.32 21.20
CA VAL A 8 -8.86 -4.56 20.58
C VAL A 8 -8.52 -5.74 21.47
N VAL A 9 -9.55 -6.53 21.78
CA VAL A 9 -9.47 -7.81 22.49
C VAL A 9 -9.87 -8.91 21.52
N PHE A 10 -9.08 -9.99 21.47
CA PHE A 10 -9.29 -11.14 20.61
C PHE A 10 -9.21 -12.41 21.44
N TRP A 11 -10.13 -13.35 21.24
CA TRP A 11 -10.09 -14.68 21.85
C TRP A 11 -10.81 -15.69 20.98
N THR A 12 -10.57 -16.96 21.25
CA THR A 12 -11.22 -18.09 20.59
C THR A 12 -12.10 -18.87 21.56
N GLY A 13 -13.10 -19.59 21.05
CA GLY A 13 -14.04 -20.34 21.91
C GLY A 13 -13.41 -21.55 22.61
N ARG A 14 -12.21 -21.94 22.19
CA ARG A 14 -11.34 -22.93 22.81
C ARG A 14 -9.90 -22.46 22.63
N PRO A 15 -8.94 -22.80 23.52
CA PRO A 15 -7.54 -22.47 23.32
C PRO A 15 -7.05 -22.85 21.92
N SER A 16 -6.37 -21.93 21.25
CA SER A 16 -5.98 -22.04 19.84
C SER A 16 -4.60 -21.42 19.62
N ALA A 17 -3.85 -21.89 18.61
CA ALA A 17 -2.56 -21.30 18.27
C ALA A 17 -2.72 -19.86 17.74
N VAL A 18 -3.87 -19.57 17.13
CA VAL A 18 -4.23 -18.26 16.58
C VAL A 18 -4.42 -17.22 17.68
N GLU A 19 -5.00 -17.60 18.83
CA GLU A 19 -5.17 -16.70 19.98
C GLU A 19 -3.83 -16.15 20.49
N ASP A 20 -2.80 -17.00 20.53
CA ASP A 20 -1.47 -16.62 21.03
C ASP A 20 -0.75 -15.62 20.13
N VAL A 21 -0.99 -15.67 18.81
CA VAL A 21 -0.19 -14.94 17.81
C VAL A 21 -0.93 -13.78 17.17
N PHE A 22 -2.27 -13.75 17.20
CA PHE A 22 -3.06 -12.74 16.48
C PHE A 22 -2.71 -11.31 16.92
N ALA A 23 -2.61 -11.07 18.23
CA ALA A 23 -2.32 -9.74 18.75
C ALA A 23 -0.91 -9.26 18.35
N LEU A 24 0.06 -10.18 18.29
CA LEU A 24 1.42 -9.88 17.85
C LEU A 24 1.46 -9.61 16.34
N PHE A 25 0.80 -10.43 15.54
CA PHE A 25 0.70 -10.21 14.09
C PHE A 25 -0.01 -8.90 13.76
N ALA A 26 -1.13 -8.57 14.43
CA ALA A 26 -1.83 -7.32 14.22
C ALA A 26 -1.01 -6.08 14.64
N ARG A 27 0.02 -6.27 15.50
CA ARG A 27 1.00 -5.25 15.84
C ARG A 27 2.11 -5.18 14.83
N GLU A 28 2.90 -6.23 14.65
CA GLU A 28 4.17 -6.11 13.92
C GLU A 28 4.06 -6.57 12.45
N GLY A 29 2.89 -7.08 12.05
CA GLY A 29 2.67 -7.65 10.72
C GLY A 29 3.56 -8.88 10.50
N SER A 30 4.12 -9.01 9.29
CA SER A 30 5.07 -10.08 8.97
C SER A 30 6.42 -9.94 9.69
N ALA A 31 6.78 -8.74 10.17
CA ALA A 31 8.05 -8.50 10.87
C ALA A 31 8.10 -9.15 12.26
N ALA A 32 6.93 -9.50 12.82
CA ALA A 32 6.80 -10.21 14.10
C ALA A 32 7.72 -11.43 14.21
N LEU A 33 7.94 -12.15 13.10
CA LEU A 33 8.72 -13.39 13.11
C LEU A 33 10.20 -13.16 13.44
N GLU A 34 10.75 -11.98 13.13
CA GLU A 34 12.16 -11.68 13.41
C GLU A 34 12.38 -11.28 14.88
N GLU A 35 11.36 -10.72 15.53
CA GLU A 35 11.47 -10.18 16.90
C GLU A 35 11.19 -11.22 17.99
N VAL A 36 10.50 -12.32 17.66
CA VAL A 36 10.13 -13.37 18.64
C VAL A 36 11.32 -14.28 18.95
N GLN A 37 11.71 -14.29 20.22
CA GLN A 37 12.75 -15.15 20.79
C GLN A 37 12.22 -16.48 21.35
N ASP A 38 10.95 -16.53 21.78
CA ASP A 38 10.33 -17.76 22.26
C ASP A 38 10.08 -18.72 21.08
N GLU A 39 10.74 -19.87 21.08
CA GLU A 39 10.68 -20.84 19.98
C GLU A 39 9.27 -21.42 19.77
N THR A 40 8.50 -21.59 20.85
CA THR A 40 7.13 -22.11 20.74
C THR A 40 6.21 -21.08 20.11
N LEU A 41 6.31 -19.82 20.54
CA LEU A 41 5.54 -18.72 19.95
C LEU A 41 5.97 -18.47 18.50
N ARG A 42 7.27 -18.56 18.21
CA ARG A 42 7.84 -18.45 16.86
C ARG A 42 7.29 -19.52 15.93
N ALA A 43 7.23 -20.78 16.38
CA ALA A 43 6.66 -21.88 15.60
C ALA A 43 5.16 -21.66 15.29
N LYS A 44 4.37 -21.23 16.29
CA LYS A 44 2.95 -20.89 16.09
C LYS A 44 2.77 -19.73 15.11
N LEU A 45 3.58 -18.69 15.23
CA LEU A 45 3.53 -17.54 14.34
C LEU A 45 3.96 -17.93 12.92
N HIS A 46 4.96 -18.79 12.76
CA HIS A 46 5.37 -19.32 11.47
C HIS A 46 4.24 -20.12 10.80
N ALA A 47 3.56 -21.00 11.54
CA ALA A 47 2.40 -21.74 11.04
C ALA A 47 1.27 -20.78 10.62
N PHE A 48 0.97 -19.77 11.44
CA PHE A 48 -0.01 -18.73 11.14
C PHE A 48 0.32 -17.95 9.85
N LEU A 49 1.55 -17.47 9.70
CA LEU A 49 2.00 -16.78 8.50
C LEU A 49 1.98 -17.71 7.27
N THR A 50 2.30 -18.99 7.44
CA THR A 50 2.22 -19.99 6.38
C THR A 50 0.78 -20.21 5.94
N ALA A 51 -0.18 -20.29 6.87
CA ALA A 51 -1.60 -20.34 6.58
C ALA A 51 -2.08 -19.07 5.84
N LEU A 52 -1.56 -17.89 6.19
CA LEU A 52 -1.83 -16.65 5.46
C LEU A 52 -1.21 -16.62 4.06
N ARG A 53 -0.09 -17.29 3.79
CA ARG A 53 0.53 -17.34 2.45
C ARG A 53 -0.07 -18.43 1.56
N ARG A 54 -0.20 -19.66 2.07
CA ARG A 54 -0.65 -20.83 1.29
C ARG A 54 -2.15 -21.07 1.33
N GLY A 55 -2.84 -20.65 2.39
CA GLY A 55 -4.29 -20.78 2.51
C GLY A 55 -4.70 -22.08 3.15
N ARG A 56 -5.87 -22.60 2.75
CA ARG A 56 -6.49 -23.78 3.39
C ARG A 56 -5.59 -25.02 3.40
N GLU A 57 -4.70 -25.16 2.43
CA GLU A 57 -3.73 -26.26 2.37
C GLU A 57 -2.77 -26.30 3.57
N ALA A 58 -2.50 -25.14 4.19
CA ALA A 58 -1.62 -25.02 5.37
C ALA A 58 -2.40 -24.90 6.68
N TYR A 59 -3.73 -25.04 6.68
CA TYR A 59 -4.53 -25.06 7.91
C TYR A 59 -4.22 -26.23 8.84
N PRO A 60 -3.89 -27.45 8.34
CA PRO A 60 -3.47 -28.55 9.21
C PRO A 60 -2.27 -28.21 10.11
N ASP A 61 -1.37 -27.31 9.65
CA ASP A 61 -0.17 -26.91 10.39
C ASP A 61 -0.48 -26.05 11.63
N LEU A 62 -1.71 -25.53 11.76
CA LEU A 62 -2.15 -24.74 12.92
C LEU A 62 -2.45 -25.62 14.14
N GLY A 63 -2.57 -26.94 13.97
CA GLY A 63 -2.86 -27.88 15.07
C GLY A 63 -4.28 -27.76 15.62
N GLU A 64 -5.20 -27.17 14.87
CA GLU A 64 -6.61 -26.97 15.24
C GLU A 64 -7.51 -27.18 14.01
N GLU A 65 -8.84 -27.21 14.21
CA GLU A 65 -9.81 -27.22 13.11
C GLU A 65 -10.36 -25.79 12.90
N PRO A 66 -9.82 -25.00 11.96
CA PRO A 66 -10.16 -23.58 11.86
C PRO A 66 -11.62 -23.33 11.48
N ASP A 67 -12.24 -24.26 10.75
CA ASP A 67 -13.65 -24.18 10.35
C ASP A 67 -14.61 -24.39 11.54
N ALA A 68 -14.19 -25.09 12.58
CA ALA A 68 -15.01 -25.37 13.77
C ALA A 68 -14.65 -24.48 14.97
N THR A 69 -13.48 -23.85 15.00
CA THR A 69 -13.06 -22.95 16.09
C THR A 69 -13.70 -21.57 15.91
N PRO A 70 -14.63 -21.14 16.78
CA PRO A 70 -15.13 -19.78 16.74
C PRO A 70 -14.08 -18.80 17.28
N PHE A 71 -14.01 -17.61 16.70
CA PHE A 71 -13.28 -16.48 17.26
C PHE A 71 -14.24 -15.35 17.61
N PHE A 72 -13.75 -14.47 18.48
CA PHE A 72 -14.43 -13.27 18.91
C PHE A 72 -13.43 -12.13 18.90
N ILE A 73 -13.86 -10.98 18.40
CA ILE A 73 -13.09 -9.74 18.47
C ILE A 73 -13.98 -8.62 18.97
N LEU A 74 -13.46 -7.86 19.93
CA LEU A 74 -14.15 -6.76 20.58
C LEU A 74 -13.27 -5.50 20.49
N GLY A 75 -13.81 -4.47 19.85
CA GLY A 75 -13.23 -3.14 19.81
C GLY A 75 -13.85 -2.24 20.87
N LEU A 76 -13.03 -1.77 21.80
CA LEU A 76 -13.41 -0.88 22.88
C LEU A 76 -12.79 0.50 22.67
N GLY A 77 -13.58 1.55 22.80
CA GLY A 77 -13.10 2.92 22.91
C GLY A 77 -13.38 3.45 24.32
N ALA A 78 -12.48 4.29 24.84
CA ALA A 78 -12.70 5.05 26.06
C ALA A 78 -13.02 6.52 25.71
N PRO A 79 -14.27 6.85 25.30
CA PRO A 79 -14.63 8.23 24.98
C PRO A 79 -14.51 9.16 26.18
N THR A 80 -14.65 8.63 27.40
CA THR A 80 -14.36 9.35 28.66
C THR A 80 -13.72 8.39 29.67
N PRO A 81 -12.98 8.88 30.68
CA PRO A 81 -12.31 8.02 31.67
C PRO A 81 -13.22 7.07 32.44
N ALA A 82 -14.53 7.39 32.54
CA ALA A 82 -15.51 6.62 33.29
C ALA A 82 -16.47 5.77 32.41
N ARG A 83 -16.34 5.81 31.08
CA ARG A 83 -17.21 5.07 30.17
C ARG A 83 -16.40 4.36 29.09
N ILE A 84 -16.69 3.08 28.92
CA ILE A 84 -16.20 2.29 27.81
C ILE A 84 -17.34 2.16 26.79
N ALA A 85 -17.06 2.48 25.53
CA ALA A 85 -17.98 2.28 24.42
C ALA A 85 -17.53 1.08 23.59
N VAL A 86 -18.46 0.17 23.31
CA VAL A 86 -18.24 -0.90 22.32
C VAL A 86 -18.31 -0.25 20.93
N ARG A 87 -17.18 -0.25 20.22
CA ARG A 87 -17.07 0.26 18.85
C ARG A 87 -17.54 -0.76 17.84
N PHE A 88 -17.12 -2.01 18.02
CA PHE A 88 -17.54 -3.15 17.22
C PHE A 88 -17.40 -4.43 18.06
N PHE A 89 -18.24 -5.42 17.75
CA PHE A 89 -18.10 -6.78 18.25
C PHE A 89 -18.41 -7.73 17.10
N HIS A 90 -17.50 -8.64 16.82
CA HIS A 90 -17.67 -9.59 15.74
C HIS A 90 -17.32 -11.00 16.19
N ARG A 91 -18.10 -11.96 15.68
CA ARG A 91 -17.96 -13.39 15.91
C ARG A 91 -17.94 -14.07 14.54
N GLY A 92 -17.01 -14.99 14.36
CA GLY A 92 -16.91 -15.84 13.19
C GLY A 92 -16.13 -17.11 13.51
N THR A 93 -15.62 -17.77 12.49
CA THR A 93 -14.71 -18.92 12.60
C THR A 93 -13.27 -18.50 12.29
N VAL A 94 -12.28 -19.22 12.84
CA VAL A 94 -10.87 -18.95 12.53
C VAL A 94 -10.61 -19.07 11.02
N ALA A 95 -11.26 -20.01 10.34
CA ALA A 95 -11.19 -20.14 8.87
C ALA A 95 -11.68 -18.87 8.14
N GLU A 96 -12.79 -18.26 8.58
CA GLU A 96 -13.29 -17.00 8.03
C GLU A 96 -12.30 -15.85 8.27
N LEU A 97 -11.75 -15.74 9.49
CA LEU A 97 -10.75 -14.73 9.82
C LEU A 97 -9.51 -14.85 8.92
N LEU A 98 -8.93 -16.06 8.82
CA LEU A 98 -7.78 -16.32 7.97
C LEU A 98 -8.08 -16.01 6.50
N GLY A 99 -9.27 -16.39 6.02
CA GLY A 99 -9.74 -16.06 4.67
C GLY A 99 -9.83 -14.54 4.42
N ASN A 100 -10.35 -13.79 5.40
CA ASN A 100 -10.49 -12.33 5.30
C ASN A 100 -9.14 -11.61 5.41
N LEU A 101 -8.23 -12.07 6.28
CA LEU A 101 -6.86 -11.57 6.36
C LEU A 101 -6.09 -11.83 5.05
N ARG A 102 -6.20 -13.03 4.49
CA ARG A 102 -5.63 -13.36 3.16
C ARG A 102 -6.13 -12.42 2.09
N ARG A 103 -7.45 -12.21 2.02
CA ARG A 103 -8.06 -11.29 1.07
C ARG A 103 -7.54 -9.86 1.29
N HIS A 104 -7.45 -9.40 2.53
CA HIS A 104 -6.90 -8.08 2.86
C HIS A 104 -5.50 -7.90 2.30
N HIS A 105 -4.58 -8.82 2.60
CA HIS A 105 -3.20 -8.71 2.14
C HIS A 105 -3.04 -8.90 0.63
N ALA A 106 -3.88 -9.71 -0.02
CA ALA A 106 -3.93 -9.79 -1.48
C ALA A 106 -4.40 -8.45 -2.12
N ASP A 107 -5.44 -7.84 -1.56
CA ASP A 107 -6.00 -6.58 -2.06
C ASP A 107 -4.97 -5.44 -1.96
N ILE A 108 -4.31 -5.30 -0.81
CA ILE A 108 -3.33 -4.23 -0.57
C ILE A 108 -1.92 -4.54 -1.09
N GLY A 109 -1.63 -5.81 -1.40
CA GLY A 109 -0.27 -6.27 -1.70
C GLY A 109 0.32 -5.57 -2.91
N ILE A 110 1.40 -4.84 -2.73
CA ILE A 110 2.08 -4.09 -3.79
C ILE A 110 3.58 -4.32 -3.67
N GLU A 111 4.31 -4.09 -4.76
CA GLU A 111 5.76 -4.24 -4.74
C GLU A 111 6.39 -3.34 -3.68
N ARG A 112 7.31 -3.91 -2.89
CA ARG A 112 8.07 -3.18 -1.89
C ARG A 112 9.19 -2.40 -2.57
N ARG A 113 9.39 -1.16 -2.14
CA ARG A 113 10.56 -0.36 -2.51
C ARG A 113 11.79 -0.79 -1.73
N PHE A 114 11.60 -1.17 -0.46
CA PHE A 114 12.67 -1.54 0.45
C PHE A 114 12.45 -2.98 0.93
N GLY A 115 13.17 -3.92 0.32
CA GLY A 115 13.13 -5.33 0.69
C GLY A 115 13.87 -5.64 2.01
N GLU A 116 13.94 -6.92 2.34
CA GLU A 116 14.52 -7.47 3.59
C GLU A 116 15.97 -7.04 3.83
N HIS A 117 16.73 -6.80 2.77
CA HIS A 117 18.15 -6.44 2.87
C HIS A 117 18.38 -4.93 3.07
N SER A 118 17.31 -4.14 3.13
CA SER A 118 17.39 -2.70 3.39
C SER A 118 17.52 -2.40 4.89
N LYS A 119 18.02 -1.21 5.23
CA LYS A 119 18.11 -0.76 6.63
C LYS A 119 16.74 -0.63 7.34
N ARG A 120 15.67 -0.47 6.56
CA ARG A 120 14.30 -0.29 7.04
C ARG A 120 13.36 -1.01 6.06
N PRO A 121 13.25 -2.34 6.17
CA PRO A 121 12.44 -3.13 5.26
C PRO A 121 10.97 -2.76 5.39
N GLU A 122 10.28 -2.78 4.26
CA GLU A 122 8.83 -2.67 4.22
C GLU A 122 8.21 -4.05 4.50
N PRO A 123 7.14 -4.12 5.31
CA PRO A 123 6.53 -5.39 5.68
C PRO A 123 5.82 -6.03 4.46
N GLU A 124 6.00 -7.34 4.27
CA GLU A 124 5.26 -8.14 3.28
C GLU A 124 3.76 -8.16 3.60
N LEU A 125 3.42 -8.31 4.89
CA LEU A 125 2.05 -8.25 5.40
C LEU A 125 1.95 -7.03 6.35
N PRO A 126 1.62 -5.83 5.83
CA PRO A 126 1.61 -4.61 6.63
C PRO A 126 0.56 -4.66 7.76
N PRO A 127 0.93 -4.28 9.00
CA PRO A 127 -0.04 -4.21 10.09
C PRO A 127 -1.01 -3.01 9.91
N PRO A 128 -2.21 -3.02 10.50
CA PRO A 128 -3.20 -1.95 10.31
C PRO A 128 -2.70 -0.54 10.68
N TRP A 129 -1.86 -0.40 11.71
CA TRP A 129 -1.32 0.90 12.10
C TRP A 129 -0.41 1.51 11.03
N TYR A 130 0.27 0.68 10.23
CA TYR A 130 1.15 1.12 9.15
C TYR A 130 0.34 1.84 8.07
N LEU A 131 -0.86 1.34 7.77
CA LEU A 131 -1.81 2.00 6.85
C LEU A 131 -2.42 3.26 7.47
N LEU A 132 -2.80 3.20 8.75
CA LEU A 132 -3.43 4.33 9.45
C LEU A 132 -2.48 5.50 9.68
N ALA A 133 -1.16 5.25 9.81
CA ALA A 133 -0.15 6.28 9.94
C ALA A 133 -0.22 7.30 8.78
N GLU A 134 -0.59 6.84 7.58
CA GLU A 134 -0.71 7.69 6.37
C GLU A 134 -1.96 8.57 6.34
N THR A 135 -2.85 8.42 7.32
CA THR A 135 -4.04 9.27 7.46
C THR A 135 -3.81 10.44 8.42
N ARG A 136 -2.72 10.41 9.19
CA ARG A 136 -2.42 11.38 10.24
C ARG A 136 -1.96 12.72 9.64
N PRO A 137 -2.49 13.87 10.10
CA PRO A 137 -1.90 15.16 9.81
C PRO A 137 -0.54 15.29 10.54
N PRO A 138 0.33 16.24 10.15
CA PRO A 138 1.60 16.44 10.82
C PRO A 138 1.38 16.79 12.30
N GLY A 139 1.93 15.98 13.22
CA GLY A 139 1.80 16.19 14.66
C GLY A 139 0.43 15.88 15.26
N GLY A 140 -0.48 15.23 14.50
CA GLY A 140 -1.81 14.87 15.00
C GLY A 140 -2.15 13.39 14.80
N ASP A 141 -3.31 13.00 15.35
CA ASP A 141 -3.78 11.63 15.32
C ASP A 141 -4.55 11.27 14.05
N ALA A 142 -4.75 9.96 13.86
CA ALA A 142 -5.62 9.47 12.79
C ALA A 142 -7.07 9.89 13.10
N PRO A 143 -7.91 10.15 12.07
CA PRO A 143 -9.32 10.42 12.29
C PRO A 143 -9.97 9.33 13.19
N PRO A 144 -10.60 9.67 14.33
CA PRO A 144 -10.95 8.69 15.37
C PRO A 144 -11.86 7.53 14.94
N LEU A 145 -12.64 7.72 13.87
CA LEU A 145 -13.54 6.70 13.33
C LEU A 145 -12.86 5.76 12.32
N LEU A 146 -11.69 6.12 11.79
CA LEU A 146 -10.99 5.31 10.79
C LEU A 146 -10.37 4.03 11.35
N PRO A 147 -9.63 4.04 12.48
CA PRO A 147 -9.04 2.83 13.03
C PRO A 147 -10.04 1.69 13.27
N PRO A 148 -11.16 1.89 13.99
CA PRO A 148 -12.12 0.81 14.21
C PRO A 148 -12.79 0.34 12.91
N ALA A 149 -13.13 1.26 12.00
CA ALA A 149 -13.77 0.91 10.74
C ALA A 149 -12.84 0.15 9.79
N LEU A 150 -11.54 0.48 9.77
CA LEU A 150 -10.54 -0.28 9.03
C LEU A 150 -10.41 -1.70 9.61
N LEU A 151 -10.26 -1.83 10.92
CA LEU A 151 -10.15 -3.15 11.56
C LEU A 151 -11.37 -4.02 11.28
N GLU A 152 -12.56 -3.46 11.39
CA GLU A 152 -13.80 -4.16 11.06
C GLU A 152 -13.80 -4.63 9.60
N SER A 153 -13.40 -3.78 8.65
CA SER A 153 -13.30 -4.17 7.23
C SER A 153 -12.27 -5.27 6.96
N ILE A 154 -11.17 -5.31 7.72
CA ILE A 154 -10.15 -6.37 7.64
C ILE A 154 -10.71 -7.68 8.15
N VAL A 155 -11.33 -7.68 9.33
CA VAL A 155 -11.83 -8.90 9.98
C VAL A 155 -13.05 -9.48 9.27
N THR A 156 -13.96 -8.62 8.81
CA THR A 156 -15.22 -9.03 8.18
C THR A 156 -15.10 -9.25 6.67
N GLY A 157 -14.00 -8.80 6.05
CA GLY A 157 -13.85 -8.81 4.60
C GLY A 157 -14.77 -7.82 3.86
N SER A 158 -15.41 -6.90 4.58
CA SER A 158 -16.26 -5.85 4.00
C SER A 158 -15.44 -4.74 3.33
N ARG A 159 -16.13 -3.82 2.65
CA ARG A 159 -15.51 -2.67 1.96
C ARG A 159 -14.70 -1.82 2.94
N TYR A 160 -13.56 -1.30 2.47
CA TYR A 160 -12.80 -0.32 3.24
C TYR A 160 -13.59 0.98 3.42
N PRO A 161 -13.38 1.74 4.51
CA PRO A 161 -14.02 3.05 4.68
C PRO A 161 -13.59 4.02 3.57
N ASP A 162 -14.53 4.69 2.90
CA ASP A 162 -14.22 5.68 1.84
C ASP A 162 -13.34 6.83 2.35
N ALA A 163 -13.49 7.17 3.63
CA ALA A 163 -12.66 8.15 4.31
C ALA A 163 -11.17 7.77 4.36
N LEU A 164 -10.83 6.47 4.35
CA LEU A 164 -9.43 6.01 4.34
C LEU A 164 -8.77 6.44 3.03
N TYR A 165 -9.40 6.12 1.90
CA TYR A 165 -8.91 6.43 0.57
C TYR A 165 -8.81 7.92 0.31
N THR A 166 -9.89 8.66 0.57
CA THR A 166 -9.94 10.11 0.35
C THR A 166 -8.95 10.86 1.24
N THR A 167 -8.74 10.41 2.49
CA THR A 167 -7.73 11.00 3.37
C THR A 167 -6.32 10.75 2.84
N VAL A 168 -5.99 9.52 2.43
CA VAL A 168 -4.67 9.20 1.87
C VAL A 168 -4.39 10.01 0.60
N LEU A 169 -5.34 10.08 -0.35
CA LEU A 169 -5.14 10.89 -1.57
C LEU A 169 -4.93 12.38 -1.25
N ARG A 170 -5.68 12.93 -0.28
CA ARG A 170 -5.48 14.32 0.16
C ARG A 170 -4.09 14.52 0.75
N ARG A 171 -3.57 13.56 1.53
CA ARG A 171 -2.21 13.63 2.10
C ARG A 171 -1.16 13.56 1.01
N VAL A 172 -1.29 12.63 0.05
CA VAL A 172 -0.46 12.56 -1.16
C VAL A 172 -0.47 13.89 -1.90
N SER A 173 -1.63 14.52 -2.10
CA SER A 173 -1.72 15.81 -2.77
C SER A 173 -1.06 16.95 -1.97
N ALA A 174 -1.04 16.88 -0.64
CA ALA A 174 -0.51 17.93 0.22
C ALA A 174 1.01 17.86 0.39
N ASP A 175 1.56 16.66 0.62
CA ASP A 175 2.99 16.44 0.87
C ASP A 175 3.74 15.81 -0.32
N ARG A 176 3.01 15.42 -1.37
CA ARG A 176 3.53 14.96 -2.67
C ARG A 176 4.33 13.67 -2.56
N THR A 177 4.08 12.89 -1.51
CA THR A 177 4.76 11.62 -1.24
C THR A 177 3.85 10.44 -1.54
N VAL A 178 4.33 9.49 -2.34
CA VAL A 178 3.70 8.18 -2.53
C VAL A 178 4.67 7.12 -2.03
N ASN A 179 4.44 6.62 -0.83
CA ASN A 179 5.23 5.55 -0.22
C ASN A 179 4.46 4.22 -0.28
N HIS A 180 5.10 3.13 0.17
CA HIS A 180 4.50 1.80 0.16
C HIS A 180 3.17 1.73 0.92
N ALA A 181 3.09 2.28 2.13
CA ALA A 181 1.85 2.32 2.92
C ALA A 181 0.67 2.97 2.18
N ARG A 182 0.92 4.11 1.52
CA ARG A 182 -0.10 4.80 0.72
C ARG A 182 -0.47 4.01 -0.53
N ALA A 183 0.51 3.42 -1.20
CA ALA A 183 0.29 2.59 -2.37
C ALA A 183 -0.56 1.35 -2.01
N CYS A 184 -0.30 0.70 -0.85
CA CYS A 184 -1.12 -0.36 -0.29
C CYS A 184 -2.59 0.06 -0.09
N VAL A 185 -2.83 1.21 0.56
CA VAL A 185 -4.19 1.73 0.78
C VAL A 185 -4.90 2.03 -0.55
N ILE A 186 -4.22 2.69 -1.48
CA ILE A 186 -4.78 3.08 -2.77
C ILE A 186 -5.13 1.83 -3.59
N LYS A 187 -4.20 0.87 -3.72
CA LYS A 187 -4.44 -0.41 -4.40
C LYS A 187 -5.58 -1.17 -3.74
N GLY A 188 -5.53 -1.36 -2.43
CA GLY A 188 -6.55 -2.10 -1.69
C GLY A 188 -7.95 -1.53 -1.87
N TYR A 189 -8.09 -0.19 -1.84
CA TYR A 189 -9.38 0.45 -2.10
C TYR A 189 -9.87 0.22 -3.54
N LEU A 190 -9.00 0.41 -4.54
CA LEU A 190 -9.37 0.22 -5.94
C LEU A 190 -9.77 -1.24 -6.21
N VAL A 191 -9.05 -2.20 -5.65
CA VAL A 191 -9.34 -3.65 -5.78
C VAL A 191 -10.63 -3.99 -5.03
N ARG A 192 -10.71 -3.73 -3.73
CA ARG A 192 -11.83 -4.19 -2.88
C ARG A 192 -13.12 -3.41 -3.10
N ASN A 193 -13.05 -2.08 -3.11
CA ASN A 193 -14.24 -1.23 -3.16
C ASN A 193 -14.72 -0.99 -4.60
N ARG A 194 -13.78 -0.86 -5.54
CA ARG A 194 -14.06 -0.50 -6.94
C ARG A 194 -13.93 -1.68 -7.91
N ARG A 195 -13.50 -2.86 -7.45
CA ARG A 195 -13.34 -4.07 -8.28
C ARG A 195 -12.46 -3.82 -9.50
N ARG A 196 -11.45 -2.96 -9.34
CA ARG A 196 -10.45 -2.68 -10.38
C ARG A 196 -9.35 -3.72 -10.29
N GLU A 197 -8.92 -4.22 -11.43
CA GLU A 197 -7.68 -4.99 -11.50
C GLU A 197 -6.50 -4.02 -11.46
N VAL A 198 -5.58 -4.25 -10.52
CA VAL A 198 -4.39 -3.44 -10.31
C VAL A 198 -3.23 -4.38 -10.03
N SER A 199 -2.18 -4.29 -10.85
CA SER A 199 -0.99 -5.12 -10.74
C SER A 199 -0.24 -4.87 -9.43
N VAL A 200 0.52 -5.87 -8.98
CA VAL A 200 1.40 -5.75 -7.81
C VAL A 200 2.64 -4.91 -8.15
N SER A 201 3.15 -5.02 -9.37
CA SER A 201 4.35 -4.36 -9.87
C SER A 201 4.06 -3.52 -11.11
N LEU A 202 5.09 -2.89 -11.68
CA LEU A 202 5.00 -2.12 -12.91
C LEU A 202 4.46 -2.95 -14.08
N ASP A 203 3.22 -2.69 -14.46
CA ASP A 203 2.63 -3.19 -15.71
C ASP A 203 2.80 -2.16 -16.84
N THR A 204 3.71 -2.44 -17.79
CA THR A 204 3.94 -1.56 -18.96
C THR A 204 2.89 -1.71 -20.05
N SER A 205 2.15 -2.83 -20.05
CA SER A 205 1.10 -3.12 -21.03
C SER A 205 -0.20 -2.36 -20.75
N ARG A 206 -0.38 -1.91 -19.49
CA ARG A 206 -1.59 -1.19 -19.07
C ARG A 206 -1.83 0.08 -19.88
N LEU A 207 -3.04 0.22 -20.44
CA LEU A 207 -3.43 1.34 -21.30
C LEU A 207 -4.23 2.44 -20.59
N ASP A 208 -4.57 2.28 -19.30
CA ASP A 208 -5.29 3.31 -18.53
C ASP A 208 -4.55 4.66 -18.56
N PRO A 209 -5.17 5.73 -19.08
CA PRO A 209 -4.52 7.03 -19.22
C PRO A 209 -3.96 7.55 -17.90
N ALA A 210 -4.70 7.42 -16.80
CA ALA A 210 -4.27 7.92 -15.50
C ALA A 210 -3.00 7.21 -14.98
N TYR A 211 -2.94 5.89 -15.11
CA TYR A 211 -1.77 5.10 -14.73
C TYR A 211 -0.54 5.46 -15.57
N ARG A 212 -0.72 5.56 -16.90
CA ARG A 212 0.34 6.01 -17.83
C ARG A 212 0.83 7.42 -17.52
N LEU A 213 -0.05 8.34 -17.16
CA LEU A 213 0.34 9.70 -16.76
C LEU A 213 1.13 9.70 -15.45
N GLY A 214 0.80 8.81 -14.51
CA GLY A 214 1.62 8.55 -13.33
C GLY A 214 3.04 8.09 -13.68
N ARG A 215 3.15 7.10 -14.57
CA ARG A 215 4.43 6.60 -15.10
C ARG A 215 5.22 7.71 -15.80
N LEU A 216 4.54 8.50 -16.63
CA LEU A 216 5.13 9.63 -17.34
C LEU A 216 5.70 10.62 -16.33
N PHE A 217 4.92 11.04 -15.33
CA PHE A 217 5.34 11.98 -14.31
C PHE A 217 6.61 11.49 -13.57
N ALA A 218 6.65 10.22 -13.19
CA ALA A 218 7.85 9.59 -12.60
C ALA A 218 9.06 9.65 -13.55
N ALA A 219 8.86 9.35 -14.83
CA ALA A 219 9.93 9.41 -15.83
C ALA A 219 10.47 10.83 -16.01
N LEU A 220 9.59 11.85 -16.04
CA LEU A 220 10.00 13.25 -16.14
C LEU A 220 10.76 13.72 -14.89
N GLU A 221 10.30 13.33 -13.69
CA GLU A 221 10.95 13.69 -12.43
C GLU A 221 12.33 13.06 -12.34
N LYS A 222 12.43 11.77 -12.63
CA LYS A 222 13.70 11.06 -12.58
C LYS A 222 14.69 11.64 -13.60
N THR A 223 14.23 12.05 -14.79
CA THR A 223 15.07 12.77 -15.76
C THR A 223 15.60 14.08 -15.20
N GLN A 224 14.76 14.87 -14.54
CA GLN A 224 15.18 16.11 -13.91
C GLN A 224 16.26 15.85 -12.83
N LEU A 225 16.03 14.87 -11.97
CA LEU A 225 16.96 14.47 -10.90
C LEU A 225 18.31 14.01 -11.47
N ASP A 226 18.29 13.16 -12.50
CA ASP A 226 19.50 12.63 -13.13
C ASP A 226 20.28 13.74 -13.87
N ALA A 227 19.58 14.71 -14.48
CA ALA A 227 20.18 15.79 -15.25
C ALA A 227 20.77 16.92 -14.40
N LEU A 228 20.24 17.15 -13.19
CA LEU A 228 20.59 18.31 -12.35
C LEU A 228 21.24 17.93 -11.02
N GLY A 229 21.17 16.65 -10.61
CA GLY A 229 21.75 16.15 -9.38
C GLY A 229 21.19 16.85 -8.12
N GLY A 230 22.04 17.01 -7.11
CA GLY A 230 21.69 17.61 -5.81
C GLY A 230 21.50 19.13 -5.80
N ASN A 231 21.69 19.82 -6.93
CA ASN A 231 21.59 21.30 -7.01
C ASN A 231 20.15 21.80 -7.20
N LEU A 232 19.15 21.01 -6.82
CA LEU A 232 17.74 21.30 -7.02
C LEU A 232 17.10 21.90 -5.77
N ASN A 233 16.63 23.15 -5.88
CA ASN A 233 15.83 23.78 -4.83
C ASN A 233 14.41 23.19 -4.72
N ALA A 234 13.88 22.65 -5.81
CA ALA A 234 12.57 21.98 -5.87
C ALA A 234 12.47 21.12 -7.14
N THR A 235 11.89 19.94 -6.99
CA THR A 235 11.61 19.00 -8.08
C THR A 235 10.31 19.34 -8.80
N ILE A 236 10.05 18.71 -9.95
CA ILE A 236 8.72 18.78 -10.58
C ILE A 236 7.64 18.20 -9.67
N ARG A 237 7.97 17.20 -8.85
CA ARG A 237 7.04 16.62 -7.86
C ARG A 237 6.60 17.69 -6.87
N ASP A 238 7.54 18.44 -6.33
CA ASP A 238 7.28 19.50 -5.34
C ASP A 238 6.35 20.59 -5.89
N ARG A 239 6.42 20.87 -7.19
CA ARG A 239 5.68 21.98 -7.82
C ARG A 239 4.39 21.55 -8.51
N PHE A 240 4.35 20.35 -9.06
CA PHE A 240 3.35 19.97 -10.05
C PHE A 240 2.61 18.67 -9.73
N TYR A 241 2.96 17.91 -8.69
CA TYR A 241 2.29 16.62 -8.43
C TYR A 241 0.77 16.78 -8.33
N SER A 242 0.29 17.68 -7.47
CA SER A 242 -1.14 17.85 -7.20
C SER A 242 -1.93 18.29 -8.45
N SER A 243 -1.35 19.15 -9.28
CA SER A 243 -1.99 19.62 -10.51
C SER A 243 -1.85 18.60 -11.64
N ALA A 244 -0.74 17.86 -11.72
CA ALA A 244 -0.57 16.78 -12.69
C ALA A 244 -1.51 15.61 -12.42
N SER A 245 -1.80 15.29 -11.15
CA SER A 245 -2.76 14.24 -10.81
C SER A 245 -4.21 14.69 -10.97
N ALA A 246 -4.54 15.97 -10.77
CA ALA A 246 -5.92 16.46 -10.86
C ALA A 246 -6.33 16.98 -12.26
N THR A 247 -5.45 17.76 -12.91
CA THR A 247 -5.71 18.44 -14.20
C THR A 247 -4.57 18.25 -15.20
N PRO A 248 -4.33 17.03 -15.70
CA PRO A 248 -3.17 16.70 -16.55
C PRO A 248 -2.97 17.63 -17.75
N ALA A 249 -4.06 17.96 -18.48
CA ALA A 249 -3.99 18.79 -19.68
C ALA A 249 -3.36 20.17 -19.46
N ALA A 250 -3.51 20.74 -18.25
CA ALA A 250 -2.96 22.05 -17.92
C ALA A 250 -1.45 22.02 -17.62
N VAL A 251 -0.90 20.84 -17.31
CA VAL A 251 0.44 20.72 -16.70
C VAL A 251 1.42 19.96 -17.60
N PHE A 252 1.02 18.82 -18.16
CA PHE A 252 1.92 17.96 -18.93
C PHE A 252 2.56 18.62 -20.15
N PRO A 253 1.87 19.48 -20.94
CA PRO A 253 2.52 20.18 -22.05
C PRO A 253 3.72 21.03 -21.58
N ARG A 254 3.60 21.68 -20.41
CA ARG A 254 4.70 22.46 -19.82
C ARG A 254 5.82 21.55 -19.34
N LEU A 255 5.50 20.45 -18.68
CA LEU A 255 6.48 19.49 -18.17
C LEU A 255 7.29 18.85 -19.30
N LEU A 256 6.64 18.48 -20.41
CA LEU A 256 7.29 17.91 -21.60
C LEU A 256 8.27 18.89 -22.25
N ARG A 257 7.95 20.19 -22.29
CA ARG A 257 8.89 21.21 -22.77
C ARG A 257 10.12 21.31 -21.88
N THR A 258 9.96 21.32 -20.56
CA THR A 258 11.11 21.33 -19.63
C THR A 258 11.91 20.03 -19.66
N TYR A 259 11.24 18.91 -19.88
CA TYR A 259 11.87 17.59 -20.02
C TYR A 259 12.90 17.56 -21.14
N GLN A 260 12.63 18.17 -22.29
CA GLN A 260 13.60 18.21 -23.40
C GLN A 260 14.94 18.85 -22.99
N HIS A 261 14.89 19.89 -22.16
CA HIS A 261 16.11 20.53 -21.63
C HIS A 261 16.85 19.64 -20.62
N HIS A 262 16.14 18.83 -19.82
CA HIS A 262 16.75 17.87 -18.91
C HIS A 262 17.33 16.67 -19.66
N LEU A 263 16.59 16.13 -20.63
CA LEU A 263 17.02 15.03 -21.48
C LEU A 263 18.30 15.37 -22.26
N ALA A 264 18.43 16.61 -22.73
CA ALA A 264 19.62 17.08 -23.44
C ALA A 264 20.90 17.03 -22.59
N LYS A 265 20.78 17.04 -21.25
CA LYS A 265 21.91 16.93 -20.31
C LYS A 265 22.26 15.49 -19.95
N LEU A 266 21.42 14.52 -20.31
CA LEU A 266 21.76 13.10 -20.15
C LEU A 266 22.65 12.65 -21.30
N GLU A 267 23.60 11.77 -21.00
CA GLU A 267 24.57 11.27 -21.98
C GLU A 267 24.41 9.77 -22.25
N GLY A 268 24.84 9.36 -23.44
CA GLY A 268 24.91 7.95 -23.85
C GLY A 268 23.60 7.19 -23.70
N GLY A 269 23.69 5.97 -23.18
CA GLY A 269 22.56 5.05 -23.04
C GLY A 269 21.42 5.56 -22.14
N TYR A 270 21.71 6.41 -21.16
CA TYR A 270 20.67 6.96 -20.27
C TYR A 270 19.68 7.85 -21.02
N LYS A 271 20.19 8.70 -21.93
CA LYS A 271 19.36 9.56 -22.78
C LYS A 271 18.45 8.73 -23.68
N VAL A 272 19.03 7.78 -24.40
CA VAL A 272 18.29 6.91 -25.35
C VAL A 272 17.23 6.09 -24.63
N ASN A 273 17.55 5.48 -23.49
CA ASN A 273 16.59 4.69 -22.72
C ASN A 273 15.45 5.56 -22.17
N ARG A 274 15.75 6.79 -21.74
CA ARG A 274 14.73 7.71 -21.24
C ARG A 274 13.76 8.14 -22.34
N GLU A 275 14.29 8.47 -23.51
CA GLU A 275 13.49 8.85 -24.67
C GLU A 275 12.56 7.72 -25.11
N LYS A 276 13.09 6.49 -25.22
CA LYS A 276 12.28 5.29 -25.52
C LYS A 276 11.17 5.06 -24.51
N LEU A 277 11.45 5.21 -23.21
CA LEU A 277 10.44 5.04 -22.16
C LEU A 277 9.33 6.10 -22.26
N VAL A 278 9.70 7.37 -22.44
CA VAL A 278 8.70 8.44 -22.56
C VAL A 278 7.85 8.27 -23.81
N GLN A 279 8.45 7.84 -24.92
CA GLN A 279 7.71 7.50 -26.14
C GLN A 279 6.76 6.33 -25.91
N GLU A 280 7.21 5.21 -25.33
CA GLU A 280 6.34 4.07 -25.02
C GLU A 280 5.15 4.46 -24.15
N ILE A 281 5.36 5.33 -23.16
CA ILE A 281 4.28 5.78 -22.29
C ILE A 281 3.26 6.64 -23.05
N LEU A 282 3.74 7.53 -23.93
CA LEU A 282 2.92 8.50 -24.68
C LEU A 282 2.20 7.90 -25.88
N ASP A 283 2.78 6.92 -26.58
CA ASP A 283 2.30 6.40 -27.86
C ASP A 283 0.79 6.02 -27.86
N PRO A 284 0.25 5.31 -26.85
CA PRO A 284 -1.18 4.99 -26.82
C PRO A 284 -2.07 6.09 -26.22
N LEU A 285 -1.52 7.23 -25.80
CA LEU A 285 -2.31 8.33 -25.26
C LEU A 285 -2.86 9.20 -26.40
N HIS A 286 -4.19 9.30 -26.49
CA HIS A 286 -4.89 10.16 -27.47
C HIS A 286 -5.01 11.63 -27.04
N GLY A 287 -4.16 12.08 -26.11
CA GLY A 287 -4.18 13.41 -25.51
C GLY A 287 -4.19 13.37 -23.99
N PHE A 288 -4.11 14.56 -23.38
CA PHE A 288 -4.18 14.70 -21.93
C PHE A 288 -5.61 14.98 -21.48
N PRO A 289 -6.17 14.21 -20.53
CA PRO A 289 -7.49 14.48 -20.00
C PRO A 289 -7.49 15.81 -19.23
N ALA A 290 -8.61 16.54 -19.33
CA ALA A 290 -8.78 17.82 -18.66
C ALA A 290 -8.78 17.67 -17.13
N HIS A 291 -9.39 16.58 -16.64
CA HIS A 291 -9.53 16.28 -15.22
C HIS A 291 -9.41 14.76 -14.99
N LEU A 292 -8.87 14.36 -13.84
CA LEU A 292 -8.93 12.98 -13.36
C LEU A 292 -9.82 12.90 -12.11
N GLY A 293 -10.74 11.93 -12.09
CA GLY A 293 -11.54 11.63 -10.92
C GLY A 293 -10.70 11.04 -9.78
N LEU A 294 -11.29 10.86 -8.60
CA LEU A 294 -10.55 10.33 -7.44
C LEU A 294 -9.95 8.94 -7.71
N GLU A 295 -10.71 8.03 -8.33
CA GLU A 295 -10.20 6.69 -8.68
C GLU A 295 -8.98 6.76 -9.61
N ASP A 296 -9.06 7.61 -10.64
CA ASP A 296 -7.99 7.84 -11.60
C ASP A 296 -6.78 8.53 -10.96
N GLN A 297 -6.99 9.45 -10.01
CA GLN A 297 -5.90 10.01 -9.19
C GLN A 297 -5.18 8.92 -8.39
N GLY A 298 -5.91 7.90 -7.92
CA GLY A 298 -5.31 6.69 -7.35
C GLY A 298 -4.47 5.92 -8.35
N LEU A 299 -5.00 5.66 -9.56
CA LEU A 299 -4.24 4.98 -10.62
C LEU A 299 -2.99 5.76 -11.03
N PHE A 300 -3.07 7.09 -11.08
CA PHE A 300 -1.92 7.97 -11.30
C PHE A 300 -0.86 7.78 -10.20
N ALA A 301 -1.27 7.78 -8.93
CA ALA A 301 -0.35 7.58 -7.81
C ALA A 301 0.34 6.21 -7.87
N LEU A 302 -0.39 5.15 -8.26
CA LEU A 302 0.18 3.81 -8.41
C LEU A 302 1.14 3.71 -9.60
N GLY A 303 0.79 4.29 -10.76
CA GLY A 303 1.68 4.34 -11.91
C GLY A 303 2.97 5.10 -11.61
N TYR A 304 2.86 6.20 -10.86
CA TYR A 304 4.01 6.94 -10.34
C TYR A 304 4.86 6.07 -9.41
N TYR A 305 4.24 5.42 -8.43
CA TYR A 305 4.93 4.57 -7.45
C TYR A 305 5.69 3.42 -8.12
N HIS A 306 5.02 2.65 -8.99
CA HIS A 306 5.63 1.52 -9.70
C HIS A 306 6.79 1.95 -10.60
N GLN A 307 6.62 3.03 -11.37
CA GLN A 307 7.68 3.48 -12.27
C GLN A 307 8.88 4.04 -11.49
N MET A 308 8.65 4.71 -10.35
CA MET A 308 9.73 5.15 -9.48
C MET A 308 10.48 3.98 -8.86
N ASN A 309 9.78 2.97 -8.35
CA ASN A 309 10.40 1.77 -7.82
C ASN A 309 11.27 1.07 -8.88
N ASP A 310 10.76 0.91 -10.10
CA ASP A 310 11.52 0.33 -11.21
C ASP A 310 12.84 1.08 -11.47
N PHE A 311 12.85 2.42 -11.41
CA PHE A 311 14.09 3.20 -11.60
C PHE A 311 15.17 2.92 -10.55
N TYR A 312 14.79 2.56 -9.32
CA TYR A 312 15.72 2.32 -8.23
C TYR A 312 16.11 0.84 -8.06
N ARG A 313 15.44 -0.07 -8.77
CA ARG A 313 15.85 -1.49 -8.80
C ARG A 313 17.19 -1.69 -9.48
N SER A 314 17.96 -2.63 -8.94
CA SER A 314 19.16 -3.15 -9.59
C SER A 314 18.78 -3.89 -10.88
N LYS A 315 19.76 -4.14 -11.77
CA LYS A 315 19.52 -4.93 -12.98
C LYS A 315 19.07 -6.36 -12.66
N GLU A 316 19.67 -6.98 -11.65
CA GLU A 316 19.33 -8.34 -11.19
C GLU A 316 17.90 -8.39 -10.62
N GLU A 317 17.51 -7.39 -9.85
CA GLU A 317 16.14 -7.26 -9.30
C GLU A 317 15.08 -7.05 -10.39
N ARG A 318 15.42 -6.34 -11.47
CA ARG A 318 14.49 -6.15 -12.61
C ARG A 318 14.25 -7.44 -13.38
N GLN A 319 15.27 -8.29 -13.52
CA GLN A 319 15.14 -9.58 -14.20
C GLN A 319 14.24 -10.54 -13.43
N HIS A 320 14.47 -10.69 -12.12
CA HIS A 320 13.64 -11.55 -11.27
C HIS A 320 12.17 -11.08 -11.20
N ALA A 321 11.92 -9.78 -11.27
CA ALA A 321 10.56 -9.24 -11.23
C ALA A 321 9.80 -9.31 -12.56
N ALA A 322 10.48 -9.56 -13.69
CA ALA A 322 9.83 -9.81 -14.97
C ALA A 322 9.39 -11.28 -15.12
N GLU A 323 9.95 -12.17 -14.30
CA GLU A 323 9.70 -13.61 -14.30
C GLU A 323 8.64 -14.06 -13.28
N ALA A 324 8.26 -13.18 -12.34
CA ALA A 324 7.31 -13.42 -11.25
C ALA A 324 5.98 -12.70 -11.47
#